data_AF-A0AAE0R1T3-F1
#
_entry.id   AF-A0AAE0R1T3-F1
#
_cell.length_a   1.000
_cell.length_b   1.000
_cell.length_c   1.000
_cell.angle_alpha   90.00
_cell.angle_beta   90.00
_cell.angle_gamma   90.00
#
_symmetry.space_group_name_H-M   'P 1'
#
loop_
_entity.id
_entity.type
_entity.pdbx_description
1 polymer ?
#
loop_
_entity_poly.entity_id
_entity_poly.type
_entity_poly.pdbx_seq_one_letter_code
_entity_poly.pdbx_strand_id
1 'polypeptide(L)'
;MMMIGSESGLVSAILAFLRSVVPVLLLLAVSRRLWSLRWSAARDKACALPLPEGSMGWPLIGETFHWLFQGSSFHISRREKHGNVFKTHLLGKPVIRVTGAENIRKILLGEHTLVSTQWPQSTRIILGPNTLVNSVSELHKKKRKILAKVFSQAALESYLTRLQDVVKGEISKWCTEAGPVEVYTATRSLTFRIAVRVLLGLKLEERRITHLSKTFEQLMNNLFSLPVDAPLSGLRKGKKARDILHAEMENIIKEKLKKQNTDEYCDAFDYMLSAAKENDYNLTMQELKGYQIPKGWSVMYSIRDTHETSSAYTSPELFDPERFTPDRDESKTSRFSYVPFGGGVRRCIGRELALLMLKTLSVELLATSEWTLATETYPSMQTVPIVHPVNGLHVHFKYRNHSGGRNHRECTHI
;
A
#
# COMPACT_ATOMS: atom_id res chain seq x y z
N MET A 1 -14.55 -47.98 57.56
CA MET A 1 -15.37 -48.11 56.34
C MET A 1 -15.68 -46.71 55.78
N MET A 2 -14.67 -46.00 55.24
CA MET A 2 -14.81 -44.57 54.89
C MET A 2 -13.76 -44.06 53.88
N MET A 3 -13.53 -44.78 52.78
CA MET A 3 -12.49 -44.45 51.77
C MET A 3 -12.98 -44.53 50.30
N ILE A 4 -14.29 -44.65 50.04
CA ILE A 4 -14.85 -44.94 48.69
C ILE A 4 -15.47 -43.68 48.04
N GLY A 5 -15.55 -42.56 48.77
CA GLY A 5 -16.26 -41.34 48.33
C GLY A 5 -15.49 -40.42 47.37
N SER A 6 -14.16 -40.47 47.34
CA SER A 6 -13.32 -39.55 46.55
C SER A 6 -13.11 -40.01 45.10
N GLU A 7 -12.81 -41.29 44.90
CA GLU A 7 -12.53 -41.85 43.57
C GLU A 7 -13.74 -41.76 42.63
N SER A 8 -14.94 -42.04 43.14
CA SER A 8 -16.18 -41.95 42.37
C SER A 8 -16.49 -40.53 41.89
N GLY A 9 -16.21 -39.52 42.72
CA GLY A 9 -16.31 -38.11 42.33
C GLY A 9 -15.29 -37.73 41.24
N LEU A 10 -14.03 -38.16 41.38
CA LEU A 10 -12.97 -37.90 40.40
C LEU A 10 -13.27 -38.58 39.04
N VAL A 11 -13.69 -39.84 39.05
CA VAL A 11 -14.08 -40.59 37.84
C VAL A 11 -15.29 -39.93 37.17
N SER A 12 -16.29 -39.50 37.93
CA SER A 12 -17.45 -38.76 37.40
C SER A 12 -17.04 -37.43 36.73
N ALA A 13 -16.15 -36.66 37.37
CA ALA A 13 -15.63 -35.41 36.82
C ALA A 13 -14.81 -35.63 35.54
N ILE A 14 -13.95 -36.66 35.50
CA ILE A 14 -13.20 -37.06 34.30
C ILE A 14 -14.15 -37.49 33.17
N LEU A 15 -15.18 -38.28 33.47
CA LEU A 15 -16.18 -38.68 32.47
C LEU A 15 -17.00 -37.49 31.95
N ALA A 16 -17.36 -36.51 32.80
CA ALA A 16 -18.03 -35.28 32.38
C ALA A 16 -17.12 -34.39 31.51
N PHE A 17 -15.84 -34.28 31.86
CA PHE A 17 -14.84 -33.58 31.05
C PHE A 17 -14.64 -34.25 29.69
N LEU A 18 -14.49 -35.58 29.65
CA LEU A 18 -14.35 -36.33 28.39
C LEU A 18 -15.61 -36.21 27.53
N ARG A 19 -16.81 -36.33 28.12
CA ARG A 19 -18.10 -36.16 27.42
C ARG A 19 -18.34 -34.76 26.85
N SER A 20 -17.70 -33.72 27.40
CA SER A 20 -17.81 -32.34 26.88
C SER A 20 -16.67 -31.98 25.92
N VAL A 21 -15.42 -32.32 26.25
CA VAL A 21 -14.24 -31.93 25.47
C VAL A 21 -13.99 -32.83 24.26
N VAL A 22 -14.18 -34.15 24.35
CA VAL A 22 -13.90 -35.07 23.24
C VAL A 22 -14.80 -34.78 22.03
N PRO A 23 -16.13 -34.57 22.15
CA PRO A 23 -16.96 -34.20 21.01
C PRO A 23 -16.56 -32.87 20.37
N VAL A 24 -16.14 -31.87 21.17
CA VAL A 24 -15.66 -30.58 20.66
C VAL A 24 -14.35 -30.75 19.88
N LEU A 25 -13.39 -31.51 20.41
CA LEU A 25 -12.13 -31.81 19.71
C LEU A 25 -12.35 -32.62 18.43
N LEU A 26 -13.24 -33.61 18.45
CA LEU A 26 -13.63 -34.38 17.27
C LEU A 26 -14.32 -33.48 16.22
N LEU A 27 -15.24 -32.60 16.62
CA LEU A 27 -15.92 -31.67 15.72
C LEU A 27 -14.93 -30.67 15.10
N LEU A 28 -13.97 -30.15 15.88
CA LEU A 28 -12.89 -29.31 15.37
C LEU A 28 -11.97 -30.06 14.39
N ALA A 29 -11.64 -31.32 14.68
CA ALA A 29 -10.81 -32.16 13.81
C ALA A 29 -11.54 -32.49 12.49
N VAL A 30 -12.79 -32.95 12.55
CA VAL A 30 -13.64 -33.24 11.39
C VAL A 30 -13.85 -31.96 10.56
N SER A 31 -14.21 -30.84 11.19
CA SER A 31 -14.36 -29.54 10.52
C SER A 31 -13.08 -29.11 9.80
N ARG A 32 -11.91 -29.27 10.43
CA ARG A 32 -10.60 -29.01 9.81
C ARG A 32 -10.28 -29.96 8.64
N ARG A 33 -10.69 -31.23 8.71
CA ARG A 33 -10.53 -32.19 7.60
C ARG A 33 -11.49 -31.90 6.44
N LEU A 34 -12.76 -31.62 6.71
CA LEU A 34 -13.74 -31.19 5.70
C LEU A 34 -13.32 -29.87 5.03
N TRP A 35 -12.76 -28.93 5.77
CA TRP A 35 -12.15 -27.70 5.24
C TRP A 35 -10.97 -27.99 4.32
N SER A 36 -10.07 -28.90 4.71
CA SER A 36 -8.98 -29.35 3.85
C SER A 36 -9.48 -30.04 2.57
N LEU A 37 -10.45 -30.94 2.68
CA LEU A 37 -11.03 -31.67 1.55
C LEU A 37 -11.77 -30.73 0.59
N ARG A 38 -12.52 -29.76 1.12
CA ARG A 38 -13.19 -28.71 0.33
C ARG A 38 -12.21 -27.98 -0.59
N TRP A 39 -11.05 -27.57 -0.06
CA TRP A 39 -10.07 -26.82 -0.85
C TRP A 39 -9.23 -27.71 -1.77
N SER A 40 -9.00 -28.98 -1.43
CA SER A 40 -8.46 -29.97 -2.38
C SER A 40 -9.43 -30.26 -3.54
N ALA A 41 -10.73 -30.33 -3.27
CA ALA A 41 -11.79 -30.52 -4.28
C ALA A 41 -12.07 -29.26 -5.12
N ALA A 42 -11.69 -28.07 -4.63
CA ALA A 42 -11.72 -26.80 -5.38
C ALA A 42 -10.56 -26.66 -6.39
N ARG A 43 -9.78 -27.72 -6.62
CA ARG A 43 -8.81 -27.85 -7.71
C ARG A 43 -9.56 -27.93 -9.05
N ASP A 44 -9.03 -27.26 -10.08
CA ASP A 44 -9.48 -27.47 -11.46
C ASP A 44 -9.12 -28.89 -11.92
N LYS A 45 -10.15 -29.68 -12.26
CA LYS A 45 -9.96 -31.08 -12.70
C LYS A 45 -9.34 -31.20 -14.09
N ALA A 46 -9.37 -30.13 -14.90
CA ALA A 46 -8.77 -30.12 -16.24
C ALA A 46 -7.23 -29.93 -16.21
N CYS A 47 -6.65 -29.51 -15.08
CA CYS A 47 -5.22 -29.23 -14.99
C CYS A 47 -4.46 -30.31 -14.22
N ALA A 48 -3.48 -30.95 -14.86
CA ALA A 48 -2.66 -31.99 -14.25
C ALA A 48 -1.73 -31.50 -13.12
N LEU A 49 -1.43 -30.19 -13.06
CA LEU A 49 -0.55 -29.60 -12.05
C LEU A 49 -1.21 -29.54 -10.65
N PRO A 50 -0.47 -29.76 -9.56
CA PRO A 50 -1.00 -29.61 -8.21
C PRO A 50 -1.29 -28.14 -7.87
N LEU A 51 -2.11 -27.94 -6.84
CA LEU A 51 -2.15 -26.67 -6.11
C LEU A 51 -0.80 -26.45 -5.40
N PRO A 52 -0.32 -25.20 -5.25
CA PRO A 52 0.85 -24.88 -4.43
C PRO A 52 0.73 -25.40 -3.00
N GLU A 53 1.86 -25.65 -2.33
CA GLU A 53 1.88 -26.04 -0.92
C GLU A 53 1.34 -24.95 0.02
N GLY A 54 1.01 -25.29 1.27
CA GLY A 54 0.63 -24.31 2.29
C GLY A 54 -0.71 -24.58 3.00
N SER A 55 -1.04 -23.73 3.97
CA SER A 55 -2.10 -23.97 4.95
C SER A 55 -3.35 -23.14 4.67
N MET A 56 -4.50 -23.78 4.45
CA MET A 56 -5.79 -23.06 4.38
C MET A 56 -6.31 -22.59 5.77
N GLY A 57 -5.51 -22.74 6.83
CA GLY A 57 -5.83 -22.33 8.19
C GLY A 57 -7.09 -22.99 8.75
N TRP A 58 -7.82 -22.25 9.58
CA TRP A 58 -9.11 -22.67 10.14
C TRP A 58 -10.30 -22.34 9.22
N PRO A 59 -11.45 -23.02 9.34
CA PRO A 59 -12.67 -22.68 8.62
C PRO A 59 -13.04 -21.20 8.74
N LEU A 60 -13.49 -20.59 7.63
CA LEU A 60 -13.89 -19.18 7.49
C LEU A 60 -12.77 -18.15 7.70
N ILE A 61 -12.08 -18.18 8.84
CA ILE A 61 -11.05 -17.19 9.23
C ILE A 61 -9.68 -17.47 8.60
N GLY A 62 -9.40 -18.70 8.19
CA GLY A 62 -8.13 -19.11 7.59
C GLY A 62 -6.94 -18.89 8.53
N GLU A 63 -5.91 -18.20 8.02
CA GLU A 63 -4.76 -17.72 8.78
C GLU A 63 -4.85 -16.21 9.12
N THR A 64 -5.97 -15.53 8.85
CA THR A 64 -6.09 -14.06 8.89
C THR A 64 -5.54 -13.43 10.17
N PHE A 65 -5.82 -13.99 11.35
CA PHE A 65 -5.29 -13.49 12.62
C PHE A 65 -3.78 -13.67 12.77
N HIS A 66 -3.21 -14.80 12.31
CA HIS A 66 -1.76 -14.99 12.30
C HIS A 66 -1.08 -13.96 11.41
N TRP A 67 -1.66 -13.64 10.24
CA TRP A 67 -1.14 -12.57 9.39
C TRP A 67 -1.26 -11.18 10.03
N LEU A 68 -2.38 -10.86 10.66
CA LEU A 68 -2.58 -9.57 11.33
C LEU A 68 -1.63 -9.37 12.53
N PHE A 69 -1.37 -10.41 13.33
CA PHE A 69 -0.50 -10.32 14.50
C PHE A 69 1.00 -10.53 14.19
N GLN A 70 1.36 -11.33 13.19
CA GLN A 70 2.76 -11.62 12.83
C GLN A 70 3.31 -10.74 11.70
N GLY A 71 2.49 -9.88 11.07
CA GLY A 71 2.93 -8.88 10.09
C GLY A 71 3.73 -9.45 8.91
N SER A 72 4.98 -8.99 8.74
CA SER A 72 5.94 -9.51 7.74
C SER A 72 6.42 -10.93 8.08
N SER A 73 6.64 -11.25 9.35
CA SER A 73 7.12 -12.56 9.83
C SER A 73 6.16 -13.70 9.48
N PHE A 74 4.87 -13.40 9.30
CA PHE A 74 3.92 -14.32 8.67
C PHE A 74 4.39 -14.78 7.28
N HIS A 75 4.69 -13.83 6.39
CA HIS A 75 5.05 -14.13 5.00
C HIS A 75 6.43 -14.77 4.88
N ILE A 76 7.36 -14.37 5.73
CA ILE A 76 8.72 -14.95 5.82
C ILE A 76 8.62 -16.43 6.22
N SER A 77 8.03 -16.73 7.38
CA SER A 77 7.90 -18.11 7.90
C SER A 77 7.15 -19.08 6.98
N ARG A 78 6.16 -18.60 6.19
CA ARG A 78 5.48 -19.46 5.21
C ARG A 78 6.29 -19.64 3.92
N ARG A 79 7.10 -18.66 3.51
CA ARG A 79 8.02 -18.79 2.36
C ARG A 79 9.18 -19.73 2.65
N GLU A 80 9.76 -19.64 3.84
CA GLU A 80 10.82 -20.55 4.30
C GLU A 80 10.33 -22.00 4.32
N LYS A 81 9.07 -22.21 4.69
CA LYS A 81 8.45 -23.54 4.80
C LYS A 81 7.88 -24.10 3.48
N HIS A 82 7.38 -23.26 2.58
CA HIS A 82 6.63 -23.68 1.37
C HIS A 82 7.16 -23.06 0.06
N GLY A 83 8.31 -22.40 0.10
CA GLY A 83 8.94 -21.77 -1.06
C GLY A 83 8.25 -20.47 -1.54
N ASN A 84 8.65 -20.04 -2.74
CA ASN A 84 8.24 -18.76 -3.33
C ASN A 84 6.78 -18.72 -3.85
N VAL A 85 6.05 -19.83 -3.83
CA VAL A 85 4.65 -19.92 -4.27
C VAL A 85 3.88 -20.82 -3.31
N PHE A 86 2.99 -20.26 -2.49
CA PHE A 86 2.24 -21.01 -1.49
C PHE A 86 0.77 -20.57 -1.36
N LYS A 87 -0.12 -21.49 -0.98
CA LYS A 87 -1.54 -21.23 -0.68
C LYS A 87 -1.77 -20.94 0.79
N THR A 88 -2.62 -19.96 1.05
CA THR A 88 -3.15 -19.62 2.38
C THR A 88 -4.61 -19.17 2.26
N HIS A 89 -5.25 -18.81 3.37
CA HIS A 89 -6.61 -18.28 3.39
C HIS A 89 -6.66 -17.02 4.28
N LEU A 90 -6.92 -15.85 3.68
CA LEU A 90 -6.85 -14.54 4.32
C LEU A 90 -8.10 -13.72 3.99
N LEU A 91 -8.61 -12.96 4.95
CA LEU A 91 -9.76 -12.05 4.80
C LEU A 91 -10.99 -12.73 4.14
N GLY A 92 -11.26 -13.98 4.54
CA GLY A 92 -12.39 -14.76 4.03
C GLY A 92 -12.22 -15.36 2.63
N LYS A 93 -11.01 -15.33 2.04
CA LYS A 93 -10.74 -15.85 0.70
C LYS A 93 -9.53 -16.78 0.65
N PRO A 94 -9.50 -17.76 -0.28
CA PRO A 94 -8.28 -18.47 -0.63
C PRO A 94 -7.32 -17.54 -1.39
N VAL A 95 -6.04 -17.57 -1.04
CA VAL A 95 -4.99 -16.71 -1.58
C VAL A 95 -3.77 -17.52 -1.96
N ILE A 96 -3.24 -17.33 -3.17
CA ILE A 96 -1.88 -17.75 -3.54
C ILE A 96 -0.92 -16.59 -3.31
N ARG A 97 0.08 -16.78 -2.45
CA ARG A 97 1.21 -15.86 -2.26
C ARG A 97 2.30 -16.20 -3.25
N VAL A 98 2.89 -15.18 -3.87
CA VAL A 98 3.85 -15.33 -4.98
C VAL A 98 4.99 -14.33 -4.87
N THR A 99 6.23 -14.83 -4.89
CA THR A 99 7.46 -14.01 -4.82
C THR A 99 8.55 -14.50 -5.79
N GLY A 100 9.57 -13.66 -6.01
CA GLY A 100 10.65 -13.89 -6.97
C GLY A 100 10.36 -13.24 -8.33
N ALA A 101 11.41 -12.69 -8.96
CA ALA A 101 11.33 -11.79 -10.11
C ALA A 101 10.49 -12.33 -11.29
N GLU A 102 10.78 -13.55 -11.77
CA GLU A 102 10.06 -14.14 -12.91
C GLU A 102 8.59 -14.48 -12.59
N ASN A 103 8.29 -14.87 -11.34
CA ASN A 103 6.90 -15.13 -10.94
C ASN A 103 6.08 -13.83 -10.90
N ILE A 104 6.67 -12.74 -10.38
CA ILE A 104 6.04 -11.42 -10.35
C ILE A 104 5.94 -10.82 -11.76
N ARG A 105 6.96 -11.02 -12.61
CA ARG A 105 6.94 -10.65 -14.03
C ARG A 105 5.71 -11.24 -14.75
N LYS A 106 5.45 -12.53 -14.58
CA LYS A 106 4.27 -13.20 -15.16
C LYS A 106 2.95 -12.58 -14.69
N ILE A 107 2.82 -12.29 -13.39
CA ILE A 107 1.61 -11.65 -12.82
C ILE A 107 1.42 -10.23 -13.35
N LEU A 108 2.47 -9.41 -13.37
CA LEU A 108 2.40 -8.00 -13.77
C LEU A 108 2.15 -7.83 -15.28
N LEU A 109 2.68 -8.73 -16.10
CA LEU A 109 2.43 -8.75 -17.55
C LEU A 109 1.10 -9.45 -17.91
N GLY A 110 0.60 -10.33 -17.05
CA GLY A 110 -0.64 -11.08 -17.21
C GLY A 110 -1.93 -10.37 -16.76
N GLU A 111 -1.89 -9.08 -16.41
CA GLU A 111 -3.10 -8.32 -16.07
C GLU A 111 -4.02 -8.17 -17.28
N HIS A 112 -5.32 -8.42 -17.07
CA HIS A 112 -6.37 -8.62 -18.07
C HIS A 112 -6.23 -9.92 -18.89
N THR A 113 -5.28 -10.80 -18.56
CA THR A 113 -5.09 -12.13 -19.21
C THR A 113 -5.28 -13.26 -18.19
N LEU A 114 -4.25 -13.49 -17.37
CA LEU A 114 -4.15 -14.47 -16.28
C LEU A 114 -4.80 -13.96 -14.99
N VAL A 115 -4.68 -12.65 -14.75
CA VAL A 115 -5.10 -12.01 -13.51
C VAL A 115 -5.88 -10.75 -13.81
N SER A 116 -6.74 -10.36 -12.87
CA SER A 116 -7.38 -9.05 -12.86
C SER A 116 -7.24 -8.48 -11.46
N THR A 117 -6.74 -7.26 -11.36
CA THR A 117 -6.52 -6.55 -10.10
C THR A 117 -7.78 -6.58 -9.22
N GLN A 118 -7.66 -7.09 -8.00
CA GLN A 118 -8.73 -7.15 -7.03
C GLN A 118 -8.25 -6.70 -5.65
N TRP A 119 -8.87 -5.66 -5.13
CA TRP A 119 -8.63 -5.15 -3.77
C TRP A 119 -9.58 -5.76 -2.74
N PRO A 120 -9.23 -5.75 -1.44
CA PRO A 120 -10.12 -6.16 -0.36
C PRO A 120 -11.47 -5.42 -0.40
N GLN A 121 -12.52 -6.07 0.09
CA GLN A 121 -13.90 -5.58 -0.03
C GLN A 121 -14.09 -4.20 0.65
N SER A 122 -13.47 -3.98 1.82
CA SER A 122 -13.41 -2.68 2.49
C SER A 122 -12.76 -1.61 1.62
N THR A 123 -11.58 -1.88 1.05
CA THR A 123 -10.87 -0.98 0.12
C THR A 123 -11.75 -0.62 -1.08
N ARG A 124 -12.45 -1.61 -1.66
CA ARG A 124 -13.36 -1.40 -2.81
C ARG A 124 -14.56 -0.50 -2.46
N ILE A 125 -15.13 -0.66 -1.26
CA ILE A 125 -16.27 0.16 -0.78
C ILE A 125 -15.81 1.59 -0.43
N ILE A 126 -14.67 1.73 0.24
CA ILE A 126 -14.15 3.01 0.75
C ILE A 126 -13.58 3.87 -0.38
N LEU A 127 -12.92 3.29 -1.39
CA LEU A 127 -12.51 4.04 -2.59
C LEU A 127 -13.65 4.23 -3.61
N GLY A 128 -14.70 3.41 -3.54
CA GLY A 128 -15.82 3.45 -4.47
C GLY A 128 -15.50 2.87 -5.87
N PRO A 129 -16.53 2.55 -6.67
CA PRO A 129 -16.37 1.81 -7.93
C PRO A 129 -15.65 2.60 -9.04
N ASN A 130 -15.71 3.94 -8.99
CA ASN A 130 -15.30 4.77 -10.11
C ASN A 130 -13.79 5.09 -10.17
N THR A 131 -12.99 4.70 -9.18
CA THR A 131 -11.54 4.92 -9.18
C THR A 131 -10.80 4.06 -10.22
N LEU A 132 -9.60 4.52 -10.64
CA LEU A 132 -8.70 3.74 -11.50
C LEU A 132 -8.33 2.38 -10.86
N VAL A 133 -8.14 2.40 -9.53
CA VAL A 133 -7.77 1.26 -8.68
C VAL A 133 -8.80 0.13 -8.74
N ASN A 134 -10.09 0.47 -8.76
CA ASN A 134 -11.20 -0.49 -8.82
C ASN A 134 -11.71 -0.77 -10.25
N SER A 135 -11.18 -0.07 -11.26
CA SER A 135 -11.51 -0.30 -12.67
C SER A 135 -10.67 -1.44 -13.25
N VAL A 136 -11.21 -2.15 -14.25
CA VAL A 136 -10.56 -3.28 -14.95
C VAL A 136 -10.67 -3.13 -16.47
N SER A 137 -9.87 -3.91 -17.23
CA SER A 137 -9.82 -3.95 -18.69
C SER A 137 -9.92 -2.57 -19.35
N GLU A 138 -10.94 -2.35 -20.20
CA GLU A 138 -11.07 -1.14 -21.02
C GLU A 138 -11.42 0.10 -20.20
N LEU A 139 -12.24 -0.04 -19.15
CA LEU A 139 -12.52 1.05 -18.22
C LEU A 139 -11.26 1.50 -17.47
N HIS A 140 -10.36 0.56 -17.16
CA HIS A 140 -9.05 0.88 -16.61
C HIS A 140 -8.17 1.58 -17.66
N LYS A 141 -8.06 1.07 -18.89
CA LYS A 141 -7.28 1.71 -19.97
C LYS A 141 -7.74 3.13 -20.26
N LYS A 142 -9.04 3.36 -20.44
CA LYS A 142 -9.62 4.70 -20.73
C LYS A 142 -9.31 5.70 -19.61
N LYS A 143 -9.56 5.33 -18.34
CA LYS A 143 -9.20 6.17 -17.18
C LYS A 143 -7.69 6.36 -17.04
N ARG A 144 -6.87 5.35 -17.34
CA ARG A 144 -5.41 5.44 -17.30
C ARG A 144 -4.89 6.41 -18.36
N LYS A 145 -5.43 6.39 -19.58
CA LYS A 145 -5.04 7.31 -20.66
C LYS A 145 -5.36 8.77 -20.30
N ILE A 146 -6.53 9.02 -19.71
CA ILE A 146 -6.93 10.35 -19.18
C ILE A 146 -5.95 10.80 -18.10
N LEU A 147 -5.75 9.99 -17.06
CA LEU A 147 -4.85 10.31 -15.94
C LEU A 147 -3.36 10.35 -16.34
N ALA A 148 -2.96 9.84 -17.49
CA ALA A 148 -1.56 9.90 -17.94
C ALA A 148 -1.13 11.33 -18.31
N LYS A 149 -2.05 12.21 -18.77
CA LYS A 149 -1.70 13.61 -19.06
C LYS A 149 -1.26 14.35 -17.79
N VAL A 150 -1.89 14.07 -16.65
CA VAL A 150 -1.58 14.64 -15.32
C VAL A 150 -0.13 14.42 -14.90
N PHE A 151 0.47 13.29 -15.30
CA PHE A 151 1.84 12.89 -14.96
C PHE A 151 2.75 12.88 -16.21
N SER A 152 2.37 13.62 -17.25
CA SER A 152 3.23 13.87 -18.42
C SER A 152 4.38 14.81 -18.06
N GLN A 153 5.47 14.79 -18.82
CA GLN A 153 6.65 15.61 -18.55
C GLN A 153 6.30 17.11 -18.41
N ALA A 154 5.58 17.69 -19.38
CA ALA A 154 5.16 19.09 -19.36
C ALA A 154 4.25 19.44 -18.16
N ALA A 155 3.44 18.49 -17.68
CA ALA A 155 2.65 18.67 -16.46
C ALA A 155 3.55 18.68 -15.20
N LEU A 156 4.54 17.79 -15.13
CA LEU A 156 5.47 17.73 -14.00
C LEU A 156 6.43 18.94 -13.96
N GLU A 157 6.80 19.47 -15.13
CA GLU A 157 7.54 20.73 -15.27
C GLU A 157 6.71 21.92 -14.75
N SER A 158 5.42 22.02 -15.10
CA SER A 158 4.52 23.07 -14.57
C SER A 158 4.12 22.88 -13.09
N TYR A 159 4.52 21.76 -12.47
CA TYR A 159 4.37 21.50 -11.04
C TYR A 159 5.62 21.86 -10.22
N LEU A 160 6.80 22.00 -10.85
CA LEU A 160 8.09 22.02 -10.14
C LEU A 160 8.22 23.18 -9.14
N THR A 161 7.98 24.43 -9.56
CA THR A 161 8.06 25.61 -8.67
C THR A 161 7.11 25.48 -7.49
N ARG A 162 5.83 25.16 -7.75
CA ARG A 162 4.80 24.95 -6.71
C ARG A 162 5.17 23.83 -5.73
N LEU A 163 5.86 22.79 -6.20
CA LEU A 163 6.38 21.70 -5.37
C LEU A 163 7.57 22.16 -4.52
N GLN A 164 8.52 22.90 -5.09
CA GLN A 164 9.66 23.48 -4.37
C GLN A 164 9.19 24.41 -3.26
N ASP A 165 8.24 25.31 -3.52
CA ASP A 165 7.70 26.25 -2.52
C ASP A 165 7.07 25.53 -1.33
N VAL A 166 6.31 24.46 -1.58
CA VAL A 166 5.65 23.66 -0.54
C VAL A 166 6.64 22.83 0.27
N VAL A 167 7.75 22.39 -0.33
CA VAL A 167 8.83 21.66 0.34
C VAL A 167 9.72 22.62 1.17
N LYS A 168 10.22 23.71 0.56
CA LYS A 168 10.95 24.80 1.23
C LYS A 168 10.18 25.28 2.47
N GLY A 169 8.91 25.64 2.28
CA GLY A 169 8.03 26.15 3.34
C GLY A 169 7.56 25.14 4.39
N GLU A 170 7.97 23.88 4.30
CA GLU A 170 7.72 22.86 5.33
C GLU A 170 9.02 22.46 6.05
N ILE A 171 10.13 22.27 5.33
CA ILE A 171 11.46 22.08 5.94
C ILE A 171 11.87 23.31 6.77
N SER A 172 11.52 24.52 6.31
CA SER A 172 11.68 25.75 7.07
C SER A 172 10.99 25.68 8.44
N LYS A 173 9.78 25.11 8.51
CA LYS A 173 9.07 24.92 9.80
C LYS A 173 9.76 23.91 10.68
N TRP A 174 10.18 22.78 10.11
CA TRP A 174 10.91 21.73 10.85
C TRP A 174 12.19 22.28 11.48
N CYS A 175 12.91 23.15 10.77
CA CYS A 175 14.13 23.81 11.27
C CYS A 175 13.87 24.96 12.27
N THR A 176 12.62 25.42 12.42
CA THR A 176 12.20 26.39 13.45
C THR A 176 11.48 25.75 14.64
N GLU A 177 11.20 24.45 14.60
CA GLU A 177 10.55 23.72 15.68
C GLU A 177 11.49 23.63 16.89
N ALA A 178 10.99 23.96 18.09
CA ALA A 178 11.83 23.97 19.29
C ALA A 178 12.06 22.56 19.86
N GLY A 179 11.13 21.64 19.58
CA GLY A 179 11.19 20.23 19.96
C GLY A 179 11.67 19.31 18.82
N PRO A 180 11.59 17.98 19.03
CA PRO A 180 11.77 17.01 17.95
C PRO A 180 10.51 16.95 17.07
N VAL A 181 10.70 16.91 15.75
CA VAL A 181 9.64 16.75 14.76
C VAL A 181 9.29 15.26 14.61
N GLU A 182 8.01 14.90 14.70
CA GLU A 182 7.52 13.56 14.33
C GLU A 182 7.44 13.45 12.79
N VAL A 183 8.51 12.94 12.17
CA VAL A 183 8.72 13.01 10.71
C VAL A 183 7.64 12.26 9.93
N TYR A 184 7.07 11.17 10.47
CA TYR A 184 6.00 10.42 9.81
C TYR A 184 4.72 11.25 9.65
N THR A 185 4.21 11.86 10.72
CA THR A 185 3.04 12.75 10.65
C THR A 185 3.34 14.03 9.88
N ALA A 186 4.53 14.63 10.04
CA ALA A 186 4.95 15.79 9.26
C ALA A 186 4.98 15.49 7.74
N THR A 187 5.54 14.34 7.33
CA THR A 187 5.61 13.94 5.91
C THR A 187 4.24 13.59 5.33
N ARG A 188 3.31 13.07 6.15
CA ARG A 188 1.89 12.85 5.75
C ARG A 188 1.19 14.18 5.51
N SER A 189 1.38 15.18 6.38
CA SER A 189 0.91 16.55 6.18
C SER A 189 1.49 17.18 4.91
N LEU A 190 2.82 17.08 4.71
CA LEU A 190 3.52 17.58 3.52
C LEU A 190 2.99 16.98 2.22
N THR A 191 2.92 15.65 2.13
CA THR A 191 2.44 14.95 0.93
C THR A 191 0.97 15.25 0.64
N PHE A 192 0.13 15.44 1.66
CA PHE A 192 -1.24 15.93 1.50
C PHE A 192 -1.28 17.38 0.99
N ARG A 193 -0.47 18.29 1.55
CA ARG A 193 -0.39 19.70 1.10
C ARG A 193 0.11 19.81 -0.34
N ILE A 194 1.06 18.97 -0.75
CA ILE A 194 1.52 18.85 -2.15
C ILE A 194 0.36 18.43 -3.05
N ALA A 195 -0.40 17.38 -2.70
CA ALA A 195 -1.55 16.97 -3.49
C ALA A 195 -2.61 18.09 -3.63
N VAL A 196 -2.90 18.82 -2.56
CA VAL A 196 -3.87 19.93 -2.57
C VAL A 196 -3.39 21.13 -3.40
N ARG A 197 -2.15 21.61 -3.19
CA ARG A 197 -1.66 22.86 -3.84
C ARG A 197 -1.09 22.63 -5.24
N VAL A 198 -0.48 21.47 -5.50
CA VAL A 198 0.20 21.19 -6.78
C VAL A 198 -0.73 20.44 -7.75
N LEU A 199 -1.39 19.37 -7.30
CA LEU A 199 -2.24 18.56 -8.19
C LEU A 199 -3.65 19.14 -8.34
N LEU A 200 -4.27 19.62 -7.26
CA LEU A 200 -5.63 20.19 -7.34
C LEU A 200 -5.62 21.73 -7.53
N GLY A 201 -4.45 22.37 -7.49
CA GLY A 201 -4.27 23.82 -7.66
C GLY A 201 -4.85 24.69 -6.54
N LEU A 202 -5.20 24.12 -5.38
CA LEU A 202 -6.06 24.78 -4.41
C LEU A 202 -5.29 25.65 -3.41
N LYS A 203 -5.55 26.95 -3.46
CA LYS A 203 -5.13 27.94 -2.47
C LYS A 203 -6.11 27.92 -1.28
N LEU A 204 -6.02 26.90 -0.42
CA LEU A 204 -6.85 26.74 0.79
C LEU A 204 -6.17 27.27 2.05
N GLU A 205 -6.97 27.73 3.02
CA GLU A 205 -6.52 28.04 4.38
C GLU A 205 -5.89 26.83 5.07
N GLU A 206 -4.83 27.03 5.85
CA GLU A 206 -4.11 25.94 6.52
C GLU A 206 -4.99 25.16 7.53
N ARG A 207 -6.01 25.81 8.12
CA ARG A 207 -7.02 25.15 8.97
C ARG A 207 -7.88 24.16 8.18
N ARG A 208 -8.27 24.51 6.95
CA ARG A 208 -9.04 23.64 6.04
C ARG A 208 -8.15 22.51 5.51
N ILE A 209 -6.89 22.80 5.14
CA ILE A 209 -5.90 21.77 4.77
C ILE A 209 -5.71 20.76 5.91
N THR A 210 -5.52 21.23 7.15
CA THR A 210 -5.35 20.38 8.34
C THR A 210 -6.58 19.50 8.59
N HIS A 211 -7.79 20.04 8.42
CA HIS A 211 -9.02 19.25 8.55
C HIS A 211 -9.11 18.16 7.48
N LEU A 212 -8.94 18.52 6.21
CA LEU A 212 -9.00 17.59 5.08
C LEU A 212 -7.91 16.51 5.17
N SER A 213 -6.70 16.85 5.65
CA SER A 213 -5.65 15.87 5.93
C SER A 213 -6.12 14.85 6.95
N LYS A 214 -6.63 15.29 8.11
CA LYS A 214 -7.14 14.37 9.15
C LYS A 214 -8.30 13.50 8.66
N THR A 215 -9.17 14.02 7.79
CA THR A 215 -10.21 13.21 7.13
C THR A 215 -9.61 12.19 6.15
N PHE A 216 -8.61 12.57 5.35
CA PHE A 216 -7.89 11.66 4.45
C PHE A 216 -7.11 10.58 5.20
N GLU A 217 -6.52 10.89 6.35
CA GLU A 217 -5.92 9.90 7.24
C GLU A 217 -6.96 8.91 7.78
N GLN A 218 -8.15 9.39 8.18
CA GLN A 218 -9.26 8.53 8.58
C GLN A 218 -9.74 7.63 7.42
N LEU A 219 -9.69 8.11 6.16
CA LEU A 219 -9.93 7.29 4.98
C LEU A 219 -8.88 6.17 4.87
N MET A 220 -7.60 6.55 4.83
CA MET A 220 -6.46 5.66 4.61
C MET A 220 -6.33 4.58 5.70
N ASN A 221 -6.42 4.96 6.97
CA ASN A 221 -6.29 4.06 8.11
C ASN A 221 -7.40 2.98 8.17
N ASN A 222 -8.50 3.16 7.42
CA ASN A 222 -9.62 2.22 7.37
C ASN A 222 -9.69 1.40 6.07
N LEU A 223 -8.83 1.65 5.07
CA LEU A 223 -8.88 0.95 3.76
C LEU A 223 -8.79 -0.57 3.86
N PHE A 224 -8.14 -1.10 4.90
CA PHE A 224 -7.94 -2.54 5.12
C PHE A 224 -8.77 -3.09 6.28
N SER A 225 -9.81 -2.39 6.72
CA SER A 225 -10.71 -2.84 7.80
C SER A 225 -11.50 -4.10 7.42
N LEU A 226 -12.12 -4.76 8.41
CA LEU A 226 -13.12 -5.80 8.14
C LEU A 226 -14.31 -5.23 7.35
N PRO A 227 -14.93 -6.00 6.43
CA PRO A 227 -16.02 -5.53 5.56
C PRO A 227 -17.40 -5.57 6.26
N VAL A 228 -17.47 -5.06 7.50
CA VAL A 228 -18.68 -5.07 8.35
C VAL A 228 -19.09 -3.63 8.66
N ASP A 229 -20.29 -3.23 8.24
CA ASP A 229 -20.75 -1.82 8.30
C ASP A 229 -21.54 -1.49 9.59
N ALA A 230 -20.98 -1.85 10.73
CA ALA A 230 -21.56 -1.60 12.06
C ALA A 230 -21.24 -0.18 12.60
N PRO A 231 -21.96 0.32 13.62
CA PRO A 231 -21.51 1.47 14.42
C PRO A 231 -20.07 1.28 14.90
N LEU A 232 -19.30 2.38 14.99
CA LEU A 232 -17.87 2.43 15.35
C LEU A 232 -16.89 1.61 14.47
N SER A 233 -17.38 0.77 13.55
CA SER A 233 -16.56 -0.06 12.66
C SER A 233 -15.61 0.75 11.77
N GLY A 234 -14.50 0.14 11.38
CA GLY A 234 -13.56 0.77 10.45
C GLY A 234 -14.19 1.08 9.09
N LEU A 235 -15.06 0.19 8.58
CA LEU A 235 -15.77 0.41 7.33
C LEU A 235 -16.69 1.65 7.40
N ARG A 236 -17.44 1.82 8.50
CA ARG A 236 -18.29 3.01 8.73
C ARG A 236 -17.45 4.28 8.85
N LYS A 237 -16.30 4.22 9.54
CA LYS A 237 -15.35 5.34 9.69
C LYS A 237 -14.74 5.75 8.35
N GLY A 238 -14.34 4.78 7.52
CA GLY A 238 -13.81 5.01 6.16
C GLY A 238 -14.87 5.56 5.20
N LYS A 239 -16.10 5.03 5.22
CA LYS A 239 -17.23 5.58 4.44
C LYS A 239 -17.50 7.04 4.81
N LYS A 240 -17.64 7.37 6.10
CA LYS A 240 -17.86 8.77 6.54
C LYS A 240 -16.73 9.71 6.08
N ALA A 241 -15.47 9.25 6.13
CA ALA A 241 -14.34 10.04 5.64
C ALA A 241 -14.39 10.28 4.13
N ARG A 242 -14.72 9.25 3.33
CA ARG A 242 -14.95 9.37 1.88
C ARG A 242 -16.03 10.41 1.58
N ASP A 243 -17.17 10.32 2.27
CA ASP A 243 -18.35 11.13 1.97
C ASP A 243 -18.09 12.63 2.24
N ILE A 244 -17.32 12.95 3.29
CA ILE A 244 -16.85 14.33 3.56
C ILE A 244 -15.90 14.81 2.45
N LEU A 245 -14.89 14.01 2.09
CA LEU A 245 -13.91 14.38 1.05
C LEU A 245 -14.57 14.54 -0.33
N HIS A 246 -15.61 13.76 -0.63
CA HIS A 246 -16.38 13.86 -1.86
C HIS A 246 -17.18 15.17 -1.92
N ALA A 247 -17.86 15.56 -0.84
CA ALA A 247 -18.62 16.82 -0.81
C ALA A 247 -17.72 18.05 -0.97
N GLU A 248 -16.56 18.05 -0.33
CA GLU A 248 -15.54 19.10 -0.49
C GLU A 248 -15.01 19.16 -1.93
N MET A 249 -14.68 18.01 -2.52
CA MET A 249 -14.24 17.90 -3.92
C MET A 249 -15.34 18.37 -4.90
N GLU A 250 -16.61 18.09 -4.64
CA GLU A 250 -17.72 18.52 -5.49
C GLU A 250 -17.86 20.05 -5.51
N ASN A 251 -17.66 20.70 -4.36
CA ASN A 251 -17.64 22.18 -4.28
C ASN A 251 -16.45 22.76 -5.06
N ILE A 252 -15.25 22.19 -4.88
CA ILE A 252 -14.04 22.56 -5.63
C ILE A 252 -14.26 22.44 -7.15
N ILE A 253 -14.89 21.36 -7.61
CA ILE A 253 -15.22 21.12 -9.02
C ILE A 253 -16.20 22.20 -9.54
N LYS A 254 -17.25 22.53 -8.78
CA LYS A 254 -18.21 23.58 -9.12
C LYS A 254 -17.57 24.97 -9.19
N GLU A 255 -16.58 25.25 -8.35
CA GLU A 255 -15.80 26.50 -8.40
C GLU A 255 -14.88 26.55 -9.63
N LYS A 256 -14.13 25.48 -9.91
CA LYS A 256 -13.23 25.41 -11.08
C LYS A 256 -13.99 25.51 -12.40
N LEU A 257 -15.11 24.80 -12.55
CA LEU A 257 -15.93 24.85 -13.78
C LEU A 257 -16.53 26.24 -14.07
N LYS A 258 -16.71 27.09 -13.04
CA LYS A 258 -17.17 28.48 -13.22
C LYS A 258 -16.07 29.46 -13.65
N LYS A 259 -14.79 29.10 -13.46
CA LYS A 259 -13.63 29.98 -13.71
C LYS A 259 -12.94 29.74 -15.06
N GLN A 260 -13.58 29.02 -15.97
CA GLN A 260 -12.93 28.40 -17.13
C GLN A 260 -12.64 29.36 -18.31
N ASN A 261 -12.21 30.60 -18.03
CA ASN A 261 -12.09 31.70 -18.99
C ASN A 261 -10.91 32.66 -18.71
N THR A 262 -9.84 32.16 -18.06
CA THR A 262 -8.61 32.92 -17.72
C THR A 262 -7.38 32.03 -17.83
N ASP A 263 -6.26 32.56 -18.36
CA ASP A 263 -4.99 31.85 -18.62
C ASP A 263 -4.16 31.52 -17.35
N GLU A 264 -4.79 31.05 -16.27
CA GLU A 264 -4.10 30.65 -15.04
C GLU A 264 -3.64 29.17 -15.09
N TYR A 265 -2.52 28.88 -14.42
CA TYR A 265 -1.76 27.61 -14.44
C TYR A 265 -2.61 26.32 -14.44
N CYS A 266 -2.40 25.47 -15.45
CA CYS A 266 -2.96 24.12 -15.48
C CYS A 266 -2.51 23.26 -14.28
N ASP A 267 -3.46 22.54 -13.69
CA ASP A 267 -3.23 21.47 -12.73
C ASP A 267 -3.85 20.13 -13.17
N ALA A 268 -3.82 19.12 -12.29
CA ALA A 268 -4.26 17.77 -12.63
C ALA A 268 -5.74 17.73 -13.08
N PHE A 269 -6.58 18.61 -12.55
CA PHE A 269 -7.99 18.63 -12.91
C PHE A 269 -8.18 19.11 -14.36
N ASP A 270 -7.39 20.09 -14.78
CA ASP A 270 -7.50 20.70 -16.11
C ASP A 270 -6.90 19.76 -17.19
N TYR A 271 -5.81 19.06 -16.84
CA TYR A 271 -5.29 17.94 -17.63
C TYR A 271 -6.27 16.75 -17.72
N MET A 272 -7.07 16.49 -16.69
CA MET A 272 -8.13 15.47 -16.74
C MET A 272 -9.30 15.90 -17.63
N LEU A 273 -9.78 17.14 -17.51
CA LEU A 273 -10.91 17.66 -18.28
C LEU A 273 -10.61 17.73 -19.79
N SER A 274 -9.39 18.13 -20.17
CA SER A 274 -8.95 18.13 -21.56
C SER A 274 -8.86 16.69 -22.11
N ALA A 275 -8.15 15.80 -21.43
CA ALA A 275 -7.97 14.40 -21.87
C ALA A 275 -9.27 13.59 -21.95
N ALA A 276 -10.29 13.94 -21.17
CA ALA A 276 -11.58 13.25 -21.16
C ALA A 276 -12.39 13.44 -22.47
N LYS A 277 -12.14 14.51 -23.23
CA LYS A 277 -12.87 14.83 -24.48
C LYS A 277 -12.46 13.97 -25.69
N GLU A 278 -11.36 13.21 -25.61
CA GLU A 278 -10.57 12.81 -26.78
C GLU A 278 -10.63 11.31 -27.17
N ASN A 279 -11.23 10.41 -26.39
CA ASN A 279 -10.88 8.97 -26.47
C ASN A 279 -12.02 7.95 -26.34
N ASP A 280 -11.96 6.90 -27.17
CA ASP A 280 -12.85 5.74 -27.15
C ASP A 280 -12.17 4.43 -27.65
N TYR A 281 -12.84 3.26 -27.55
CA TYR A 281 -12.41 1.90 -27.97
C TYR A 281 -11.29 1.14 -27.17
N ASN A 282 -11.01 -0.13 -27.56
CA ASN A 282 -10.70 -1.29 -26.67
C ASN A 282 -9.38 -2.08 -27.04
N LEU A 283 -9.08 -3.41 -26.89
CA LEU A 283 -9.75 -4.64 -26.36
C LEU A 283 -8.76 -5.76 -25.79
N THR A 284 -8.93 -7.06 -26.11
CA THR A 284 -8.54 -8.32 -25.40
C THR A 284 -7.04 -8.77 -25.26
N MET A 285 -6.80 -10.01 -24.78
CA MET A 285 -5.56 -10.53 -24.13
C MET A 285 -5.44 -12.11 -24.06
N GLN A 286 -4.26 -12.71 -23.75
CA GLN A 286 -4.06 -14.18 -23.50
C GLN A 286 -2.86 -14.56 -22.54
N GLU A 287 -2.75 -15.84 -22.11
CA GLU A 287 -2.13 -16.37 -20.85
C GLU A 287 -0.78 -17.15 -20.93
N LEU A 288 -0.15 -17.51 -19.77
CA LEU A 288 0.84 -18.61 -19.63
C LEU A 288 1.09 -19.17 -18.19
N LYS A 289 1.86 -20.27 -18.08
CA LYS A 289 1.81 -21.30 -16.99
C LYS A 289 2.83 -21.19 -15.82
N GLY A 290 2.58 -21.97 -14.76
CA GLY A 290 3.56 -22.34 -13.72
C GLY A 290 3.03 -23.39 -12.72
N TYR A 291 1.95 -23.05 -12.01
CA TYR A 291 1.15 -23.94 -11.15
C TYR A 291 -0.33 -23.77 -11.50
N GLN A 292 -1.21 -24.64 -11.01
CA GLN A 292 -2.64 -24.43 -11.14
C GLN A 292 -3.15 -23.44 -10.08
N ILE A 293 -3.71 -22.32 -10.52
CA ILE A 293 -4.45 -21.36 -9.68
C ILE A 293 -5.92 -21.44 -10.10
N PRO A 294 -6.85 -21.94 -9.25
CA PRO A 294 -8.25 -22.07 -9.66
C PRO A 294 -8.90 -20.70 -9.91
N LYS A 295 -9.75 -20.63 -10.94
CA LYS A 295 -10.47 -19.41 -11.33
C LYS A 295 -11.21 -18.81 -10.13
N GLY A 296 -10.96 -17.53 -9.83
CA GLY A 296 -11.57 -16.80 -8.72
C GLY A 296 -10.82 -16.84 -7.38
N TRP A 297 -9.71 -17.58 -7.28
CA TRP A 297 -8.77 -17.44 -6.16
C TRP A 297 -7.99 -16.12 -6.26
N SER A 298 -7.66 -15.51 -5.12
CA SER A 298 -6.83 -14.30 -5.10
C SER A 298 -5.36 -14.64 -5.33
N VAL A 299 -4.66 -13.87 -6.15
CA VAL A 299 -3.19 -13.92 -6.24
C VAL A 299 -2.63 -12.66 -5.61
N MET A 300 -1.78 -12.83 -4.59
CA MET A 300 -1.15 -11.72 -3.85
C MET A 300 0.37 -11.83 -4.00
N TYR A 301 0.93 -11.07 -4.93
CA TYR A 301 2.38 -10.95 -5.08
C TYR A 301 3.02 -10.09 -3.97
N SER A 302 4.35 -10.12 -3.82
CA SER A 302 5.05 -9.28 -2.83
C SER A 302 6.27 -8.60 -3.44
N ILE A 303 6.21 -7.27 -3.57
CA ILE A 303 7.32 -6.44 -4.07
C ILE A 303 8.49 -6.49 -3.09
N ARG A 304 8.26 -6.12 -1.82
CA ARG A 304 9.26 -6.11 -0.72
C ARG A 304 10.04 -7.42 -0.67
N ASP A 305 9.33 -8.54 -0.48
CA ASP A 305 9.95 -9.87 -0.38
C ASP A 305 10.77 -10.24 -1.63
N THR A 306 10.42 -9.71 -2.80
CA THR A 306 11.13 -10.00 -4.06
C THR A 306 12.34 -9.09 -4.25
N HIS A 307 12.38 -7.92 -3.61
CA HIS A 307 13.63 -7.17 -3.43
C HIS A 307 14.53 -7.92 -2.43
N GLU A 308 13.98 -8.30 -1.28
CA GLU A 308 14.72 -8.93 -0.16
C GLU A 308 15.25 -10.35 -0.45
N THR A 309 14.64 -11.10 -1.39
CA THR A 309 15.03 -12.49 -1.71
C THR A 309 15.54 -12.67 -3.14
N SER A 310 15.72 -11.59 -3.90
CA SER A 310 16.32 -11.69 -5.23
C SER A 310 17.84 -11.80 -5.14
N SER A 311 18.38 -12.88 -5.68
CA SER A 311 19.83 -13.11 -5.85
C SER A 311 20.54 -12.11 -6.77
N ALA A 312 19.84 -11.07 -7.24
CA ALA A 312 20.42 -9.90 -7.88
C ALA A 312 21.15 -8.97 -6.88
N TYR A 313 20.77 -9.00 -5.60
CA TYR A 313 21.23 -8.05 -4.59
C TYR A 313 22.19 -8.68 -3.58
N THR A 314 23.36 -8.06 -3.44
CA THR A 314 24.37 -8.46 -2.44
C THR A 314 24.01 -7.84 -1.08
N SER A 315 23.86 -8.62 -0.01
CA SER A 315 23.43 -8.10 1.31
C SER A 315 22.19 -7.17 1.23
N PRO A 316 21.01 -7.69 0.85
CA PRO A 316 19.78 -6.91 0.69
C PRO A 316 19.26 -6.28 2.00
N GLU A 317 19.77 -6.72 3.15
CA GLU A 317 19.52 -6.14 4.48
C GLU A 317 20.26 -4.81 4.73
N LEU A 318 21.30 -4.50 3.95
CA LEU A 318 22.12 -3.29 4.13
C LEU A 318 21.65 -2.13 3.25
N PHE A 319 21.51 -0.95 3.86
CA PHE A 319 21.28 0.30 3.15
C PHE A 319 22.57 0.74 2.44
N ASP A 320 22.68 0.31 1.19
CA ASP A 320 23.80 0.55 0.27
C ASP A 320 23.21 1.17 -1.01
N PRO A 321 23.36 2.49 -1.21
CA PRO A 321 22.94 3.18 -2.43
C PRO A 321 23.82 2.86 -3.65
N GLU A 322 25.10 2.55 -3.42
CA GLU A 322 26.11 2.38 -4.46
C GLU A 322 25.83 1.18 -5.36
N ARG A 323 25.01 0.22 -4.89
CA ARG A 323 24.46 -0.87 -5.72
C ARG A 323 23.64 -0.41 -6.94
N PHE A 324 23.24 0.85 -7.01
CA PHE A 324 22.50 1.46 -8.14
C PHE A 324 23.35 2.42 -9.00
N THR A 325 24.66 2.52 -8.76
CA THR A 325 25.59 3.27 -9.62
C THR A 325 25.68 2.65 -11.02
N PRO A 326 26.06 3.43 -12.07
CA PRO A 326 26.18 2.92 -13.43
C PRO A 326 27.06 1.66 -13.57
N ASP A 327 28.13 1.57 -12.77
CA ASP A 327 29.15 0.53 -12.86
C ASP A 327 28.77 -0.78 -12.13
N ARG A 328 27.86 -0.70 -11.14
CA ARG A 328 27.43 -1.86 -10.33
C ARG A 328 25.99 -2.30 -10.59
N ASP A 329 25.11 -1.40 -11.05
CA ASP A 329 23.64 -1.48 -11.07
C ASP A 329 23.01 -2.88 -10.93
N GLU A 330 22.88 -3.34 -9.68
CA GLU A 330 22.31 -4.64 -9.31
C GLU A 330 20.86 -4.79 -9.81
N SER A 331 20.15 -3.66 -10.02
CA SER A 331 18.76 -3.65 -10.51
C SER A 331 18.63 -4.11 -11.98
N LYS A 332 19.70 -4.01 -12.78
CA LYS A 332 19.74 -4.44 -14.19
C LYS A 332 20.06 -5.92 -14.37
N THR A 333 20.72 -6.55 -13.39
CA THR A 333 21.22 -7.94 -13.49
C THR A 333 20.11 -8.97 -13.74
N SER A 334 18.89 -8.72 -13.26
CA SER A 334 17.75 -9.62 -13.42
C SER A 334 16.46 -8.85 -13.67
N ARG A 335 15.78 -9.16 -14.78
CA ARG A 335 14.55 -8.46 -15.17
C ARG A 335 13.46 -8.68 -14.11
N PHE A 336 12.86 -7.60 -13.63
CA PHE A 336 11.85 -7.56 -12.56
C PHE A 336 12.38 -7.91 -11.15
N SER A 337 13.70 -7.90 -10.90
CA SER A 337 14.22 -7.82 -9.53
C SER A 337 13.82 -6.49 -8.87
N TYR A 338 13.90 -5.37 -9.61
CA TYR A 338 13.53 -4.04 -9.13
C TYR A 338 12.17 -3.57 -9.63
N VAL A 339 11.11 -3.86 -8.87
CA VAL A 339 9.72 -3.46 -9.18
C VAL A 339 9.03 -2.59 -8.10
N PRO A 340 9.67 -1.54 -7.53
CA PRO A 340 9.04 -0.69 -6.49
C PRO A 340 7.73 -0.03 -6.95
N PHE A 341 7.63 0.27 -8.25
CA PHE A 341 6.44 0.87 -8.88
C PHE A 341 5.54 -0.16 -9.58
N GLY A 342 5.72 -1.46 -9.29
CA GLY A 342 5.06 -2.54 -10.03
C GLY A 342 5.52 -2.59 -11.50
N GLY A 343 4.63 -3.04 -12.39
CA GLY A 343 4.95 -3.26 -13.79
C GLY A 343 3.73 -3.52 -14.67
N GLY A 344 3.98 -3.80 -15.96
CA GLY A 344 2.93 -4.01 -16.97
C GLY A 344 1.95 -2.83 -17.07
N VAL A 345 0.71 -3.11 -17.48
CA VAL A 345 -0.34 -2.09 -17.67
C VAL A 345 -0.78 -1.42 -16.36
N ARG A 346 -0.44 -1.99 -15.20
CA ARG A 346 -0.76 -1.48 -13.85
C ARG A 346 0.39 -0.72 -13.18
N ARG A 347 1.58 -0.62 -13.80
CA ARG A 347 2.74 0.17 -13.29
C ARG A 347 2.29 1.53 -12.75
N CYS A 348 2.85 1.97 -11.62
CA CYS A 348 2.44 3.22 -10.97
C CYS A 348 2.39 4.38 -11.98
N ILE A 349 1.26 5.09 -12.04
CA ILE A 349 1.05 6.16 -13.01
C ILE A 349 1.75 7.46 -12.59
N GLY A 350 1.79 7.75 -11.28
CA GLY A 350 2.52 8.88 -10.70
C GLY A 350 3.97 8.55 -10.33
N ARG A 351 4.64 7.59 -11.00
CA ARG A 351 6.05 7.23 -10.71
C ARG A 351 6.95 8.46 -10.78
N GLU A 352 6.89 9.20 -11.88
CA GLU A 352 7.81 10.32 -12.11
C GLU A 352 7.51 11.49 -11.15
N LEU A 353 6.24 11.72 -10.79
CA LEU A 353 5.88 12.66 -9.72
C LEU A 353 6.45 12.24 -8.36
N ALA A 354 6.34 10.97 -8.00
CA ALA A 354 6.89 10.48 -6.72
C ALA A 354 8.42 10.62 -6.68
N LEU A 355 9.10 10.34 -7.79
CA LEU A 355 10.54 10.57 -7.93
C LEU A 355 10.89 12.07 -7.90
N LEU A 356 10.06 12.94 -8.47
CA LEU A 356 10.26 14.40 -8.41
C LEU A 356 10.09 14.91 -6.97
N MET A 357 9.02 14.52 -6.28
CA MET A 357 8.77 14.84 -4.87
C MET A 357 9.93 14.39 -3.97
N LEU A 358 10.40 13.15 -4.14
CA LEU A 358 11.54 12.63 -3.39
C LEU A 358 12.83 13.40 -3.69
N LYS A 359 13.14 13.67 -4.96
CA LYS A 359 14.32 14.47 -5.35
C LYS A 359 14.27 15.88 -4.77
N THR A 360 13.14 16.58 -4.90
CA THR A 360 12.99 17.94 -4.34
C THR A 360 13.14 17.95 -2.83
N LEU A 361 12.55 16.97 -2.13
CA LEU A 361 12.69 16.81 -0.68
C LEU A 361 14.16 16.54 -0.29
N SER A 362 14.84 15.61 -0.95
CA SER A 362 16.23 15.28 -0.68
C SER A 362 17.18 16.44 -0.97
N VAL A 363 17.00 17.16 -2.08
CA VAL A 363 17.83 18.33 -2.43
C VAL A 363 17.64 19.46 -1.42
N GLU A 364 16.41 19.79 -1.05
CA GLU A 364 16.14 20.85 -0.07
C GLU A 364 16.71 20.48 1.31
N LEU A 365 16.42 19.27 1.82
CA LEU A 365 17.02 18.78 3.09
C LEU A 365 18.55 18.85 3.04
N LEU A 366 19.17 18.29 2.00
CA LEU A 366 20.64 18.24 1.89
C LEU A 366 21.28 19.62 1.65
N ALA A 367 20.54 20.63 1.21
CA ALA A 367 21.04 21.99 1.01
C ALA A 367 20.87 22.88 2.25
N THR A 368 19.68 22.91 2.85
CA THR A 368 19.31 23.94 3.85
C THR A 368 19.29 23.44 5.29
N SER A 369 19.31 22.12 5.55
CA SER A 369 19.20 21.58 6.92
C SER A 369 20.28 20.59 7.32
N GLU A 370 20.41 20.41 8.63
CA GLU A 370 21.09 19.31 9.30
C GLU A 370 20.10 18.69 10.29
N TRP A 371 20.23 17.39 10.54
CA TRP A 371 19.29 16.68 11.41
C TRP A 371 19.94 15.56 12.22
N THR A 372 19.41 15.35 13.43
CA THR A 372 19.85 14.30 14.36
C THR A 372 18.64 13.56 14.90
N LEU A 373 18.73 12.23 14.99
CA LEU A 373 17.69 11.40 15.60
C LEU A 373 17.46 11.84 17.06
N ALA A 374 16.20 12.00 17.47
CA ALA A 374 15.84 12.42 18.83
C ALA A 374 15.71 11.23 19.80
N THR A 375 15.98 10.01 19.33
CA THR A 375 16.01 8.76 20.10
C THR A 375 17.36 8.09 19.94
N GLU A 376 17.81 7.34 20.94
CA GLU A 376 19.11 6.63 20.93
C GLU A 376 19.21 5.59 19.81
N THR A 377 18.07 5.04 19.38
CA THR A 377 17.96 3.97 18.39
C THR A 377 16.91 4.30 17.34
N TYR A 378 17.09 3.75 16.13
CA TYR A 378 16.10 3.84 15.05
C TYR A 378 14.83 3.08 15.41
N PRO A 379 13.64 3.60 15.03
CA PRO A 379 12.39 2.89 15.26
C PRO A 379 12.29 1.57 14.51
N SER A 380 11.61 0.61 15.13
CA SER A 380 11.09 -0.55 14.42
C SER A 380 10.08 -0.11 13.34
N MET A 381 10.09 -0.80 12.20
CA MET A 381 9.20 -0.52 11.07
C MET A 381 8.03 -1.49 11.07
N GLN A 382 6.81 -0.99 11.23
CA GLN A 382 5.62 -1.76 10.86
C GLN A 382 5.52 -1.78 9.34
N THR A 383 5.50 -2.98 8.74
CA THR A 383 5.57 -3.18 7.28
C THR A 383 4.24 -3.61 6.65
N VAL A 384 3.21 -3.85 7.46
CA VAL A 384 1.90 -4.39 7.04
C VAL A 384 0.79 -3.71 7.85
N PRO A 385 -0.35 -3.28 7.26
CA PRO A 385 -0.63 -3.23 5.82
C PRO A 385 -0.03 -2.01 5.12
N ILE A 386 0.45 -1.02 5.87
CA ILE A 386 1.09 0.21 5.39
C ILE A 386 2.44 0.36 6.10
N VAL A 387 3.50 0.67 5.35
CA VAL A 387 4.86 0.78 5.89
C VAL A 387 5.05 2.09 6.65
N HIS A 388 5.45 2.03 7.92
CA HIS A 388 5.72 3.21 8.76
C HIS A 388 6.60 2.90 9.99
N PRO A 389 7.33 3.90 10.53
CA PRO A 389 8.03 3.77 11.82
C PRO A 389 7.03 3.75 12.98
N VAL A 390 7.20 2.81 13.92
CA VAL A 390 6.24 2.60 15.03
C VAL A 390 6.17 3.78 16.00
N ASN A 391 7.27 4.53 16.19
CA ASN A 391 7.31 5.74 17.03
C ASN A 391 7.16 7.06 16.25
N GLY A 392 6.75 7.01 14.97
CA GLY A 392 6.63 8.20 14.11
C GLY A 392 7.96 8.81 13.60
N LEU A 393 9.12 8.27 14.01
CA LEU A 393 10.47 8.79 13.70
C LEU A 393 10.67 10.24 14.17
N HIS A 394 11.08 10.41 15.43
CA HIS A 394 11.34 11.72 16.02
C HIS A 394 12.75 12.21 15.70
N VAL A 395 12.86 13.43 15.15
CA VAL A 395 14.12 14.01 14.64
C VAL A 395 14.20 15.49 14.97
N HIS A 396 15.35 15.95 15.46
CA HIS A 396 15.65 17.39 15.55
C HIS A 396 16.23 17.88 14.23
N PHE A 397 15.71 18.98 13.70
CA PHE A 397 16.24 19.68 12.53
C PHE A 397 16.83 21.03 12.93
N LYS A 398 17.85 21.49 12.20
CA LYS A 398 18.43 22.83 12.30
C LYS A 398 18.77 23.32 10.89
N TYR A 399 18.77 24.63 10.68
CA TYR A 399 19.35 25.19 9.45
C TYR A 399 20.85 24.92 9.39
N ARG A 400 21.37 24.60 8.20
CA ARG A 400 22.81 24.43 8.01
C ARG A 400 23.53 25.78 8.04
N ASN A 401 24.35 25.98 9.06
CA ASN A 401 25.23 27.15 9.16
C ASN A 401 26.22 27.17 7.99
N HIS A 402 25.99 28.07 7.03
CA HIS A 402 26.94 28.33 5.94
C HIS A 402 28.10 29.17 6.47
N SER A 403 29.09 28.51 7.07
CA SER A 403 30.37 29.08 7.53
C SER A 403 31.33 29.42 6.37
N GLY A 404 30.79 30.02 5.31
CA GLY A 404 31.50 30.52 4.14
C GLY A 404 30.74 31.72 3.57
N GLY A 405 31.35 32.91 3.64
CA GLY A 405 30.62 34.18 3.55
C GLY A 405 29.95 34.46 2.21
N ARG A 406 28.61 34.52 2.21
CA ARG A 406 27.80 35.36 1.32
C ARG A 406 26.75 36.09 2.13
N ASN A 407 26.58 37.39 1.88
CA ASN A 407 25.70 38.24 2.69
C ASN A 407 24.24 37.81 2.58
N HIS A 408 23.58 37.64 3.72
CA HIS A 408 22.23 37.09 3.82
C HIS A 408 21.14 38.14 3.55
N ARG A 409 21.16 38.74 2.34
CA ARG A 409 20.19 39.75 1.89
C ARG A 409 19.62 39.56 0.48
N GLU A 410 20.20 38.68 -0.34
CA GLU A 410 19.73 38.42 -1.72
C GLU A 410 19.49 36.92 -1.97
N CYS A 411 18.47 36.38 -1.30
CA CYS A 411 17.92 35.03 -1.55
C CYS A 411 16.38 35.03 -1.57
N THR A 412 15.77 36.09 -2.10
CA THR A 412 14.40 36.08 -2.62
C THR A 412 14.47 36.22 -4.14
N HIS A 413 13.64 35.44 -4.86
CA HIS A 413 13.67 35.26 -6.33
C HIS A 413 14.77 34.32 -6.88
N ILE A 414 14.68 33.02 -6.55
CA ILE A 414 14.84 31.90 -7.50
C ILE A 414 13.75 30.85 -7.23
#